data_AF-A0A925BT70-F1
#
_entry.id   AF-A0A925BT70-F1
#
_cell.length_a   1.000
_cell.length_b   1.000
_cell.length_c   1.000
_cell.angle_alpha   90.00
_cell.angle_beta   90.00
_cell.angle_gamma   90.00
#
_symmetry.space_group_name_H-M   'P 1'
#
loop_
_entity.id
_entity.type
_entity.pdbx_description
1 polymer ?
#
loop_
_entity_poly.entity_id
_entity_poly.type
_entity_poly.pdbx_seq_one_letter_code
_entity_poly.pdbx_strand_id
1 'polypeptide(L)'
;MEKQTPPEQDTIFDEAELLGDGYDKHVRRARNTIFVVASVQFVFGLVLGFSGPEESKWISIGIMSIVAGIFAGLGFWASKKPYQAILIALILFCGLILLDVIFDPASIFKGIILKIFIIVYLIMGVNNARQTLRIKQALGKE
;
A
#
# COMPACT_ATOMS: atom_id res chain seq x y z
N MET A 1 -42.00 -25.75 -33.26
CA MET A 1 -41.84 -24.83 -32.11
C MET A 1 -40.35 -24.58 -31.96
N GLU A 2 -39.87 -23.50 -32.58
CA GLU A 2 -38.46 -23.12 -32.58
C GLU A 2 -38.12 -22.57 -31.18
N LYS A 3 -37.22 -23.23 -30.45
CA LYS A 3 -36.74 -22.75 -29.16
C LYS A 3 -35.86 -21.53 -29.42
N GLN A 4 -36.40 -20.34 -29.17
CA GLN A 4 -35.61 -19.12 -29.07
C GLN A 4 -34.67 -19.24 -27.88
N THR A 5 -33.37 -19.32 -28.15
CA THR A 5 -32.32 -19.12 -27.16
C THR A 5 -32.25 -17.62 -26.80
N PRO A 6 -32.16 -17.23 -25.51
CA PRO A 6 -32.12 -15.83 -25.11
C PRO A 6 -30.83 -15.13 -25.56
N PRO A 7 -30.83 -13.78 -25.70
CA PRO A 7 -29.74 -13.03 -26.30
C PRO A 7 -28.50 -13.00 -25.39
N GLU A 8 -27.37 -13.36 -25.98
CA GLU A 8 -26.03 -13.48 -25.36
C GLU A 8 -25.36 -12.12 -25.07
N GLN A 9 -26.13 -11.04 -24.90
CA GLN A 9 -25.63 -9.67 -24.86
C GLN A 9 -25.57 -9.03 -23.46
N ASP A 10 -26.17 -9.66 -22.44
CA ASP A 10 -26.20 -9.10 -21.08
C ASP A 10 -24.87 -9.25 -20.32
N THR A 11 -23.99 -10.19 -20.71
CA THR A 11 -22.72 -10.44 -20.01
C THR A 11 -21.62 -9.43 -20.34
N ILE A 12 -21.60 -8.86 -21.54
CA ILE A 12 -20.48 -7.99 -22.01
C ILE A 12 -20.53 -6.60 -21.37
N PHE A 13 -21.72 -6.05 -21.13
CA PHE A 13 -21.89 -4.75 -20.48
C PHE A 13 -21.70 -4.83 -18.96
N ASP A 14 -22.23 -5.88 -18.34
CA ASP A 14 -22.08 -6.13 -16.89
C ASP A 14 -20.61 -6.39 -16.53
N GLU A 15 -19.87 -7.14 -17.35
CA GLU A 15 -18.43 -7.35 -17.15
C GLU A 15 -17.62 -6.07 -17.35
N ALA A 16 -17.84 -5.28 -18.40
CA ALA A 16 -17.09 -4.04 -18.63
C ALA A 16 -17.34 -3.00 -17.52
N GLU A 17 -18.56 -2.93 -17.00
CA GLU A 17 -18.95 -2.05 -15.89
C GLU A 17 -18.41 -2.57 -14.54
N LEU A 18 -18.53 -3.88 -14.25
CA LEU A 18 -17.90 -4.54 -13.08
C LEU A 18 -16.37 -4.41 -13.08
N LEU A 19 -15.75 -4.47 -14.27
CA LEU A 19 -14.30 -4.30 -14.44
C LEU A 19 -13.88 -2.85 -14.22
N GLY A 20 -14.65 -1.88 -14.70
CA GLY A 20 -14.40 -0.46 -14.48
C GLY A 20 -14.51 -0.07 -13.00
N ASP A 21 -15.64 -0.40 -12.38
CA ASP A 21 -15.91 -0.09 -10.98
C ASP A 21 -15.02 -0.88 -10.01
N GLY A 22 -14.74 -2.15 -10.34
CA GLY A 22 -13.80 -2.99 -9.60
C GLY A 22 -12.37 -2.44 -9.66
N TYR A 23 -11.88 -2.10 -10.86
CA TYR A 23 -10.51 -1.60 -11.06
C TYR A 23 -10.25 -0.32 -10.27
N ASP A 24 -11.15 0.66 -10.39
CA ASP A 24 -11.00 1.94 -9.69
C ASP A 24 -11.08 1.76 -8.17
N LYS A 25 -11.93 0.87 -7.68
CA LYS A 25 -12.02 0.54 -6.26
C LYS A 25 -10.73 -0.08 -5.73
N HIS A 26 -10.10 -0.98 -6.49
CA HIS A 26 -8.83 -1.60 -6.10
C HIS A 26 -7.65 -0.62 -6.12
N VAL A 27 -7.57 0.24 -7.14
CA VAL A 27 -6.57 1.32 -7.23
C VAL A 27 -6.70 2.27 -6.04
N ARG A 28 -7.92 2.70 -5.74
CA ARG A 28 -8.19 3.65 -4.65
C ARG A 28 -7.90 3.03 -3.28
N ARG A 29 -8.21 1.75 -3.10
CA ARG A 29 -7.91 1.00 -1.86
C ARG A 29 -6.41 0.84 -1.66
N ALA A 30 -5.67 0.49 -2.71
CA ALA A 30 -4.22 0.37 -2.68
C ALA A 30 -3.53 1.69 -2.32
N ARG A 31 -3.96 2.79 -2.96
CA ARG A 31 -3.49 4.13 -2.64
C ARG A 31 -3.78 4.50 -1.20
N ASN A 32 -5.01 4.25 -0.73
CA ASN A 32 -5.41 4.58 0.63
C ASN A 32 -4.62 3.75 1.66
N THR A 33 -4.31 2.49 1.37
CA THR A 33 -3.44 1.65 2.22
C THR A 33 -2.05 2.27 2.39
N ILE A 34 -1.39 2.69 1.30
CA ILE A 34 -0.06 3.32 1.38
C ILE A 34 -0.13 4.63 2.15
N PHE A 35 -1.15 5.47 1.90
CA PHE A 35 -1.32 6.73 2.63
C PHE A 35 -1.57 6.51 4.12
N VAL A 36 -2.45 5.58 4.50
CA VAL A 36 -2.72 5.25 5.90
C VAL A 36 -1.44 4.76 6.58
N VAL A 37 -0.69 3.87 5.94
CA VAL A 37 0.60 3.39 6.47
C VAL A 37 1.59 4.55 6.62
N ALA A 38 1.72 5.41 5.61
CA ALA A 38 2.62 6.56 5.66
C ALA A 38 2.25 7.51 6.81
N SER A 39 0.97 7.83 6.97
CA SER A 39 0.48 8.72 8.02
C SER A 39 0.66 8.12 9.41
N VAL A 40 0.32 6.85 9.60
CA VAL A 40 0.48 6.15 10.88
C VAL A 40 1.95 6.07 11.26
N GLN A 41 2.81 5.68 10.32
CA GLN A 41 4.26 5.62 10.51
C GLN A 41 4.84 6.99 10.87
N PHE A 42 4.42 8.03 10.16
CA PHE A 42 4.89 9.40 10.40
C PHE A 42 4.46 9.91 11.77
N VAL A 43 3.19 9.76 12.15
CA VAL A 43 2.68 10.20 13.46
C VAL A 43 3.37 9.44 14.59
N PHE A 44 3.51 8.12 14.48
CA PHE A 44 4.18 7.31 15.49
C PHE A 44 5.65 7.69 15.63
N GLY A 45 6.33 7.87 14.50
CA GLY A 45 7.70 8.32 14.47
C GLY A 45 7.87 9.70 15.10
N LEU A 46 6.95 10.61 14.83
CA LEU A 46 6.93 11.96 15.41
C LEU A 46 6.74 11.88 16.92
N VAL A 47 5.77 11.12 17.43
CA VAL A 47 5.56 10.93 18.88
C VAL A 47 6.81 10.38 19.57
N LEU A 48 7.48 9.39 18.97
CA LEU A 48 8.72 8.83 19.50
C LEU A 48 9.88 9.84 19.45
N GLY A 49 10.02 10.57 18.34
CA GLY A 49 11.08 11.57 18.16
C GLY A 49 10.94 12.77 19.09
N PHE A 50 9.71 13.20 19.41
CA PHE A 50 9.47 14.26 20.39
C PHE A 50 9.71 13.81 21.84
N SER A 51 9.62 12.51 22.12
CA SER A 51 9.88 11.92 23.44
C SER A 51 11.35 11.49 23.64
N GLY A 52 12.19 11.64 22.60
CA GLY A 52 13.60 11.24 22.60
C GLY A 52 14.57 12.34 23.07
N PRO A 53 15.86 12.02 23.19
CA PRO A 53 16.90 12.96 23.61
C PRO A 53 17.02 14.16 22.65
N GLU A 54 17.06 15.38 23.19
CA GLU A 54 17.04 16.64 22.42
C GLU A 54 18.16 16.73 21.37
N GLU A 55 19.32 16.15 21.68
CA GLU A 55 20.54 16.21 20.86
C GLU A 55 20.39 15.50 19.50
N SER A 56 19.47 14.54 19.42
CA SER A 56 19.20 13.75 18.19
C SER A 56 17.84 14.04 17.55
N LYS A 57 17.05 14.92 18.17
CA LYS A 57 15.65 15.19 17.80
C LYS A 57 15.51 15.75 16.38
N TRP A 58 16.32 16.74 16.03
CA TRP A 58 16.27 17.38 14.70
C TRP A 58 16.67 16.43 13.57
N ILE A 59 17.70 15.60 13.80
CA ILE A 59 18.16 14.59 12.84
C ILE A 59 17.07 13.52 12.63
N SER A 60 16.48 13.03 13.73
CA SER A 60 15.42 12.02 13.68
C SER A 60 14.17 12.52 12.94
N ILE A 61 13.72 13.76 13.23
CA ILE A 61 12.58 14.39 12.55
C ILE A 61 12.89 14.59 11.06
N GLY A 62 14.11 14.99 10.70
CA GLY A 62 14.54 15.15 9.31
C GLY A 62 14.46 13.84 8.53
N ILE A 63 15.03 12.76 9.07
CA ILE A 63 14.99 11.43 8.45
C ILE A 63 13.55 10.93 8.30
N MET A 64 12.72 11.06 9.34
CA MET A 64 11.32 10.65 9.29
C MET A 64 10.50 11.45 8.29
N SER A 65 10.77 12.74 8.13
CA SER A 65 10.11 13.59 7.14
C SER A 65 10.46 13.17 5.72
N ILE A 66 11.74 12.83 5.46
CA ILE A 66 12.17 12.29 4.16
C ILE A 66 11.47 10.95 3.87
N VAL A 67 11.46 10.04 4.85
CA VAL A 67 10.79 8.74 4.72
C VAL A 67 9.30 8.92 4.44
N ALA A 68 8.60 9.79 5.17
CA ALA A 68 7.20 10.08 4.92
C ALA A 68 6.97 10.68 3.53
N GLY A 69 7.86 11.56 3.06
CA GLY A 69 7.83 12.09 1.70
C GLY A 69 7.96 11.00 0.62
N ILE A 70 8.87 10.04 0.82
CA ILE A 70 9.04 8.89 -0.09
C ILE A 70 7.74 8.06 -0.15
N PHE A 71 7.17 7.71 1.02
CA PHE A 71 5.92 6.94 1.08
C PHE A 71 4.73 7.72 0.50
N ALA A 72 4.65 9.03 0.71
CA ALA A 72 3.64 9.89 0.11
C ALA A 72 3.76 9.95 -1.43
N GLY A 73 4.99 10.07 -1.95
CA GLY A 73 5.28 9.99 -3.37
C GLY A 73 4.86 8.64 -3.98
N LEU A 74 5.14 7.55 -3.27
CA LEU A 74 4.66 6.20 -3.61
C LEU A 74 3.13 6.10 -3.60
N GLY A 75 2.47 6.71 -2.62
CA GLY A 75 1.02 6.83 -2.57
C GLY A 75 0.46 7.57 -3.79
N PHE A 76 1.09 8.66 -4.22
CA PHE A 76 0.68 9.37 -5.43
C PHE A 76 0.85 8.49 -6.69
N TRP A 77 1.99 7.79 -6.79
CA TRP A 77 2.29 6.89 -7.90
C TRP A 77 1.41 5.64 -7.96
N ALA A 78 0.84 5.22 -6.82
CA ALA A 78 -0.13 4.13 -6.74
C ALA A 78 -1.38 4.38 -7.60
N SER A 79 -1.69 5.63 -7.93
CA SER A 79 -2.80 5.97 -8.84
C SER A 79 -2.57 5.47 -10.27
N LYS A 80 -1.31 5.32 -10.70
CA LYS A 80 -0.97 4.79 -12.04
C LYS A 80 -0.70 3.29 -12.01
N LYS A 81 0.05 2.81 -11.00
CA LYS A 81 0.47 1.42 -10.88
C LYS A 81 0.35 0.94 -9.42
N PRO A 82 -0.86 0.63 -8.94
CA PRO A 82 -1.11 0.34 -7.52
C PRO A 82 -0.33 -0.87 -7.01
N TYR A 83 -0.22 -1.93 -7.83
CA TYR A 83 0.50 -3.15 -7.45
C TYR A 83 2.00 -2.91 -7.24
N GLN A 84 2.65 -2.23 -8.19
CA GLN A 84 4.07 -1.91 -8.09
C GLN A 84 4.34 -0.96 -6.91
N ALA A 85 3.46 0.02 -6.70
CA ALA A 85 3.60 0.97 -5.60
C ALA A 85 3.50 0.28 -4.22
N ILE A 86 2.53 -0.63 -4.01
CA ILE A 86 2.43 -1.35 -2.72
C ILE A 86 3.63 -2.26 -2.51
N LEU A 87 4.08 -2.98 -3.54
CA LEU A 87 5.25 -3.84 -3.43
C LEU A 87 6.51 -3.07 -3.04
N ILE A 88 6.75 -1.93 -3.70
CA ILE A 88 7.90 -1.07 -3.39
C ILE A 88 7.76 -0.50 -1.98
N ALA A 89 6.56 -0.05 -1.57
CA ALA A 89 6.31 0.43 -0.22
C ALA A 89 6.57 -0.64 0.84
N LEU A 90 6.18 -1.90 0.57
CA LEU A 90 6.44 -3.04 1.45
C LEU A 90 7.94 -3.34 1.56
N ILE A 91 8.66 -3.35 0.44
CA ILE A 91 10.11 -3.59 0.43
C ILE A 91 10.84 -2.47 1.18
N LEU A 92 10.49 -1.21 0.93
CA LEU A 92 11.03 -0.05 1.66
C LEU A 92 10.75 -0.16 3.16
N PHE A 93 9.54 -0.56 3.54
CA PHE A 93 9.17 -0.71 4.94
C PHE A 93 10.00 -1.79 5.64
N CYS A 94 10.16 -2.96 5.01
CA CYS A 94 11.04 -4.01 5.52
C CYS A 94 12.49 -3.54 5.61
N GLY A 95 12.99 -2.81 4.60
CA GLY A 95 14.33 -2.23 4.61
C GLY A 95 14.54 -1.24 5.76
N LEU A 96 13.54 -0.40 6.04
CA LEU A 96 13.57 0.53 7.17
C LEU A 96 13.60 -0.20 8.51
N ILE A 97 12.81 -1.26 8.68
CA ILE A 97 12.87 -2.08 9.89
C ILE A 97 14.28 -2.67 10.06
N LEU A 98 14.84 -3.26 9.01
CA LEU A 98 16.19 -3.85 9.08
C LEU A 98 17.25 -2.80 9.42
N LEU A 99 17.18 -1.61 8.85
CA LEU A 99 18.08 -0.51 9.17
C LEU A 99 17.95 -0.10 10.64
N ASP A 100 16.72 0.06 11.12
CA ASP A 100 16.40 0.41 12.51
C ASP A 100 16.95 -0.65 13.49
N VAL A 101 16.85 -1.94 13.16
CA VAL A 101 17.44 -3.05 13.94
C VAL A 101 18.96 -2.97 14.01
N ILE A 102 19.62 -2.57 12.93
CA ILE A 102 21.09 -2.47 12.87
C ILE A 102 21.59 -1.31 13.76
N PHE A 103 20.88 -0.19 13.81
CA PHE A 103 21.23 0.96 14.64
C PHE A 103 20.86 0.77 16.11
N ASP A 104 19.66 0.27 16.39
CA ASP A 104 19.18 -0.03 17.74
C ASP A 104 18.30 -1.30 17.73
N PRO A 105 18.85 -2.48 18.05
CA PRO A 105 18.07 -3.71 18.08
C PRO A 105 16.95 -3.71 19.13
N ALA A 106 17.02 -2.84 20.15
CA ALA A 106 15.92 -2.67 21.11
C ALA A 106 14.71 -1.95 20.50
N SER A 107 14.88 -1.25 19.37
CA SER A 107 13.80 -0.60 18.62
C SER A 107 12.83 -1.61 18.00
N ILE A 108 13.22 -2.88 17.87
CA ILE A 108 12.31 -3.96 17.45
C ILE A 108 11.16 -4.07 18.44
N PHE A 109 11.44 -4.07 19.75
CA PHE A 109 10.42 -4.23 20.78
C PHE A 109 9.52 -3.01 20.88
N LYS A 110 10.06 -1.81 20.61
CA LYS A 110 9.28 -0.57 20.59
C LYS A 110 8.45 -0.49 19.32
N GLY A 111 7.13 -0.52 19.48
CA GLY A 111 6.19 -0.40 18.36
C GLY A 111 6.12 -1.64 17.47
N ILE A 112 6.54 -2.82 17.96
CA ILE A 112 6.42 -4.11 17.23
C ILE A 112 4.97 -4.36 16.77
N ILE A 113 3.99 -4.03 17.61
CA ILE A 113 2.57 -4.17 17.31
C ILE A 113 2.18 -3.34 16.09
N LEU A 114 2.66 -2.10 16.02
CA LEU A 114 2.43 -1.21 14.88
C LEU A 114 3.13 -1.71 13.62
N LYS A 115 4.39 -2.15 13.74
CA LYS A 115 5.17 -2.72 12.63
C LYS A 115 4.45 -3.95 12.04
N ILE A 116 3.97 -4.86 12.89
CA ILE A 116 3.18 -6.04 12.46
C ILE A 116 1.87 -5.61 11.80
N PHE A 117 1.14 -4.68 12.41
CA PHE A 117 -0.12 -4.18 11.84
C PHE A 117 0.08 -3.59 10.44
N ILE A 118 1.12 -2.79 10.26
CA ILE A 118 1.50 -2.20 8.96
C ILE A 118 1.81 -3.29 7.93
N ILE A 119 2.60 -4.31 8.30
CA ILE A 119 2.93 -5.43 7.40
C ILE A 119 1.67 -6.17 6.98
N VAL A 120 0.78 -6.52 7.92
CA VAL A 120 -0.49 -7.19 7.62
C VAL A 120 -1.34 -6.33 6.68
N TYR A 121 -1.44 -5.03 6.96
CA TYR A 121 -2.23 -4.11 6.15
C TYR A 121 -1.67 -3.95 4.72
N LEU A 122 -0.34 -3.92 4.57
CA LEU A 122 0.34 -3.92 3.28
C LEU A 122 0.14 -5.24 2.53
N ILE A 123 0.26 -6.39 3.19
CA ILE A 123 0.02 -7.71 2.58
C ILE A 123 -1.43 -7.82 2.07
N MET A 124 -2.40 -7.36 2.85
CA MET A 124 -3.80 -7.27 2.41
C MET A 124 -3.93 -6.34 1.19
N GLY A 125 -3.22 -5.22 1.17
CA GLY A 125 -3.11 -4.34 0.02
C GLY A 125 -2.57 -5.06 -1.23
N VAL A 126 -1.45 -5.78 -1.10
CA VAL A 126 -0.82 -6.54 -2.20
C VAL A 126 -1.80 -7.58 -2.76
N ASN A 127 -2.46 -8.33 -1.88
CA ASN A 127 -3.34 -9.43 -2.30
C ASN A 127 -4.55 -8.88 -3.10
N ASN A 128 -5.11 -7.76 -2.66
CA ASN A 128 -6.16 -7.05 -3.39
C ASN A 128 -5.67 -6.54 -4.76
N ALA A 129 -4.48 -5.95 -4.83
CA ALA A 129 -3.92 -5.45 -6.08
C ALA A 129 -3.55 -6.58 -7.07
N ARG A 130 -3.19 -7.76 -6.56
CA ARG A 130 -2.84 -8.94 -7.36
C ARG A 130 -4.03 -9.55 -8.09
N GLN A 131 -5.22 -9.53 -7.48
CA GLN A 131 -6.45 -9.99 -8.13
C GLN A 131 -6.79 -9.14 -9.36
N THR A 132 -6.59 -7.83 -9.27
CA THR A 132 -6.79 -6.90 -10.40
C THR A 132 -5.85 -7.18 -11.57
N LEU A 133 -4.59 -7.55 -11.30
CA LEU A 133 -3.64 -7.93 -12.36
C LEU A 133 -4.00 -9.24 -13.06
N ARG A 134 -4.49 -10.24 -12.32
CA ARG A 134 -4.91 -11.52 -12.91
C ARG A 134 -6.08 -11.35 -13.88
N ILE A 135 -7.02 -10.47 -13.53
CA ILE A 135 -8.15 -10.15 -14.39
C ILE A 135 -7.67 -9.44 -15.67
N LYS A 136 -6.74 -8.47 -15.57
CA LYS A 136 -6.14 -7.83 -16.76
C LYS A 136 -5.36 -8.81 -17.64
N GLN A 137 -4.61 -9.74 -17.05
CA GLN A 137 -3.84 -10.75 -17.79
C GLN A 137 -4.73 -11.78 -18.48
N ALA A 138 -5.84 -12.19 -17.84
CA ALA A 138 -6.84 -13.06 -18.47
C ALA A 138 -7.53 -12.39 -19.68
N LEU A 139 -7.51 -11.06 -19.76
CA LEU A 139 -8.14 -10.26 -20.81
C LEU A 139 -7.17 -9.78 -21.91
N GLY A 140 -5.89 -10.16 -21.87
CA GLY A 140 -4.94 -9.92 -22.96
C GLY A 140 -4.64 -8.44 -23.29
N LYS A 141 -4.92 -7.50 -22.38
CA LYS A 141 -4.61 -6.07 -22.57
C LYS A 141 -3.35 -5.70 -21.79
N GLU A 142 -2.21 -5.69 -22.48
CA GLU A 142 -0.94 -5.09 -22.04
C GLU A 142 -0.98 -3.55 -22.07
#